data_AF-E1L5V7-F1
#
_entry.id   AF-E1L5V7-F1
#
_cell.length_a   1.000
_cell.length_b   1.000
_cell.length_c   1.000
_cell.angle_alpha   90.00
_cell.angle_beta   90.00
_cell.angle_gamma   90.00
#
_symmetry.space_group_name_H-M   'P 1'
#
loop_
_entity.id
_entity.type
_entity.pdbx_description
1 polymer ?
#
loop_
_entity_poly.entity_id
_entity_poly.type
_entity_poly.pdbx_seq_one_letter_code
_entity_poly.pdbx_strand_id
1 'polypeptide(L)'
;MKPNYSLLGRELGYDRRTIKSHYENGTPDPHRHKPSMIDKFYDIIETLLSDDTPQQFYYKRVLWQYLVDNHGLTAAYSTFRGYILKIPVFQSYFDRKHTSPSTQHTIRFETAPAEQAQVDWKENIKFLL
;
A
#
# COMPACT_ATOMS: atom_id res chain seq x y z
N MET A 1 7.14 45.26 -20.17
CA MET A 1 7.95 45.49 -21.38
C MET A 1 8.09 44.15 -22.10
N LYS A 2 7.85 44.07 -23.43
CA LYS A 2 7.86 42.80 -24.16
C LYS A 2 9.23 42.58 -24.84
N PRO A 3 9.91 41.43 -24.64
CA PRO A 3 11.16 41.13 -25.32
C PRO A 3 10.99 40.93 -26.82
N ASN A 4 12.05 41.20 -27.60
CA ASN A 4 12.10 40.86 -29.01
C ASN A 4 12.56 39.41 -29.21
N TYR A 5 11.61 38.48 -29.32
CA TYR A 5 11.89 37.04 -29.44
C TYR A 5 12.64 36.64 -30.72
N SER A 6 12.53 37.41 -31.81
CA SER A 6 13.25 37.11 -33.05
C SER A 6 14.73 37.46 -32.96
N LEU A 7 15.07 38.54 -32.25
CA LEU A 7 16.47 38.89 -31.99
C LEU A 7 17.12 37.85 -31.07
N LEU A 8 16.45 37.54 -29.96
CA LEU A 8 16.90 36.52 -29.02
C LEU A 8 17.07 35.15 -29.69
N GLY A 9 16.19 34.78 -30.63
CA GLY A 9 16.33 33.54 -31.39
C GLY A 9 17.58 33.47 -32.26
N ARG A 10 18.01 34.59 -32.84
CA ARG A 10 19.24 34.67 -33.63
C ARG A 10 20.49 34.63 -32.75
N GLU A 11 20.47 35.32 -31.62
CA GLU A 11 21.59 35.36 -30.67
C GLU A 11 21.80 34.02 -29.96
N LEU A 12 20.70 33.38 -29.54
CA LEU A 12 20.74 32.12 -28.78
C LEU A 12 20.70 30.88 -29.68
N GLY A 13 20.39 31.02 -30.97
CA GLY A 13 20.27 29.90 -31.91
C GLY A 13 19.03 29.02 -31.71
N TYR A 14 18.01 29.50 -30.99
CA TYR A 14 16.76 28.78 -30.76
C TYR A 14 15.58 29.38 -31.55
N ASP A 15 14.57 28.55 -31.86
CA ASP A 15 13.36 29.03 -32.51
C ASP A 15 12.62 30.07 -31.63
N ARG A 16 12.16 31.16 -32.25
CA ARG A 16 11.46 32.25 -31.56
C ARG A 16 10.22 31.78 -30.78
N ARG A 17 9.57 30.69 -31.19
CA ARG A 17 8.41 30.10 -30.51
C ARG A 17 8.82 29.40 -29.23
N THR A 18 9.98 28.72 -29.23
CA THR A 18 10.55 28.08 -28.04
C THR A 18 10.92 29.12 -26.99
N ILE A 19 11.61 30.20 -27.38
CA ILE A 19 11.97 31.29 -26.47
C ILE A 19 10.71 31.97 -25.92
N LYS A 20 9.72 32.25 -26.78
CA LYS A 20 8.44 32.83 -26.36
C LYS A 20 7.73 31.91 -25.35
N SER A 21 7.62 30.62 -25.64
CA SER A 21 6.98 29.65 -24.74
C SER A 21 7.69 29.56 -23.40
N HIS A 22 9.02 29.54 -23.38
CA HIS A 22 9.78 29.52 -22.13
C HIS A 22 9.63 30.82 -21.33
N TYR A 23 9.60 31.96 -22.01
CA TYR A 23 9.43 33.26 -21.36
C TYR A 23 8.03 33.45 -20.78
N GLU A 24 6.99 33.02 -21.50
CA GLU A 24 5.59 33.19 -21.07
C GLU A 24 5.12 32.08 -20.12
N ASN A 25 5.48 30.82 -20.39
CA ASN A 25 4.96 29.64 -19.68
C ASN A 25 6.00 28.96 -18.77
N GLY A 26 7.24 29.46 -18.74
CA GLY A 26 8.33 28.81 -18.01
C GLY A 26 8.84 27.53 -18.67
N THR A 27 9.68 26.78 -17.95
CA THR A 27 10.12 25.45 -18.37
C THR A 27 9.00 24.42 -18.20
N PRO A 28 8.57 23.73 -19.28
CA PRO A 28 7.58 22.67 -19.13
C PRO A 28 8.19 21.51 -18.34
N ASP A 29 7.36 20.85 -17.52
CA ASP A 29 7.76 19.60 -16.89
C ASP A 29 7.96 18.53 -17.98
N PRO A 30 9.15 17.91 -18.08
CA PRO A 30 9.39 16.86 -19.07
C PRO A 30 8.58 15.58 -18.77
N HIS A 31 8.06 15.42 -17.55
CA HIS A 31 7.36 14.21 -17.14
C HIS A 31 5.85 14.31 -17.37
N ARG A 32 5.30 13.21 -17.87
CA ARG A 32 3.86 13.02 -17.93
C ARG A 32 3.33 12.58 -16.58
N HIS A 33 2.48 13.40 -15.96
CA HIS A 33 1.72 13.02 -14.76
C HIS A 33 0.56 12.10 -15.15
N LYS A 34 0.79 10.79 -15.05
CA LYS A 34 -0.27 9.77 -15.24
C LYS A 34 -0.67 9.20 -13.88
N PRO A 35 -1.98 9.12 -13.56
CA PRO A 35 -2.44 8.45 -12.35
C PRO A 35 -2.07 6.96 -12.39
N SER A 36 -1.80 6.42 -11.21
CA SER A 36 -1.55 4.99 -11.02
C SER A 36 -2.85 4.21 -11.28
N MET A 37 -2.73 2.99 -11.80
CA MET A 37 -3.89 2.09 -11.89
C MET A 37 -4.45 1.76 -10.50
N ILE A 38 -3.59 1.79 -9.48
CA ILE A 38 -3.93 1.46 -8.08
C ILE A 38 -4.70 2.61 -7.41
N ASP A 39 -4.68 3.83 -7.97
CA ASP A 39 -5.41 4.98 -7.42
C ASP A 39 -6.93 4.72 -7.32
N LYS A 40 -7.46 3.85 -8.19
CA LYS A 40 -8.87 3.42 -8.13
C LYS A 40 -9.23 2.65 -6.86
N PHE A 41 -8.23 2.09 -6.18
CA PHE A 41 -8.37 1.30 -4.96
C PHE A 41 -7.96 2.09 -3.71
N TYR A 42 -7.66 3.39 -3.84
CA TYR A 42 -7.18 4.20 -2.72
C TYR A 42 -8.14 4.14 -1.52
N ASP A 43 -9.43 4.42 -1.75
CA ASP A 43 -10.45 4.46 -0.69
C ASP A 43 -10.63 3.09 -0.02
N ILE A 44 -10.52 2.02 -0.81
CA ILE A 44 -10.59 0.64 -0.31
C ILE A 44 -9.38 0.35 0.58
N ILE A 45 -8.17 0.70 0.12
CA ILE A 45 -6.93 0.51 0.88
C ILE A 45 -6.97 1.32 2.18
N GLU A 46 -7.44 2.56 2.12
CA GLU A 46 -7.59 3.43 3.28
C GLU A 46 -8.56 2.83 4.30
N THR A 47 -9.71 2.33 3.85
CA THR A 47 -10.67 1.65 4.71
C THR A 47 -10.07 0.40 5.35
N LEU A 48 -9.38 -0.45 4.58
CA LEU A 48 -8.76 -1.69 5.06
C LEU A 48 -7.58 -1.46 6.03
N LEU A 49 -6.92 -0.32 5.94
CA LEU A 49 -5.80 0.05 6.81
C LEU A 49 -6.23 0.93 7.99
N SER A 50 -7.53 1.22 8.11
CA SER A 50 -8.09 1.98 9.23
C SER A 50 -8.22 1.10 10.48
N ASP A 51 -8.04 1.70 11.66
CA ASP A 51 -8.06 1.02 12.95
C ASP A 51 -9.46 0.45 13.32
N ASP A 52 -10.52 0.89 12.61
CA ASP A 52 -11.90 0.42 12.80
C ASP A 52 -12.17 -0.96 12.19
N THR A 53 -11.27 -1.47 11.36
CA THR A 53 -11.46 -2.77 10.71
C THR A 53 -10.99 -3.92 11.61
N PRO A 54 -11.76 -5.03 11.72
CA PRO A 54 -11.35 -6.18 12.49
C PRO A 54 -10.16 -6.93 11.85
N GLN A 55 -9.89 -6.69 10.57
CA GLN A 55 -8.87 -7.38 9.79
C GLN A 55 -7.57 -6.57 9.74
N GLN A 56 -6.51 -7.08 10.37
CA GLN A 56 -5.19 -6.44 10.36
C GLN A 56 -4.27 -7.06 9.30
N PHE A 57 -3.57 -6.21 8.54
CA PHE A 57 -2.64 -6.64 7.49
C PHE A 57 -1.19 -6.41 7.91
N TYR A 58 -0.54 -7.42 8.48
CA TYR A 58 0.86 -7.29 8.91
C TYR A 58 1.88 -7.08 7.78
N TYR A 59 1.56 -7.58 6.58
CA TYR A 59 2.47 -7.54 5.44
C TYR A 59 1.80 -6.97 4.20
N LYS A 60 2.52 -6.09 3.50
CA LYS A 60 2.10 -5.52 2.19
C LYS A 60 1.70 -6.60 1.18
N ARG A 61 2.34 -7.77 1.23
CA ARG A 61 2.03 -8.91 0.35
C ARG A 61 0.64 -9.49 0.61
N VAL A 62 0.23 -9.55 1.87
CA VAL A 62 -1.09 -10.08 2.26
C VAL A 62 -2.19 -9.12 1.84
N LEU A 63 -2.01 -7.81 2.06
CA LEU A 63 -2.93 -6.79 1.56
C LEU A 63 -3.06 -6.85 0.03
N TRP A 64 -1.93 -6.96 -0.68
CA TRP A 64 -1.94 -7.10 -2.14
C TRP A 64 -2.75 -8.33 -2.59
N GLN A 65 -2.49 -9.50 -2.00
CA GLN A 65 -3.20 -10.73 -2.34
C GLN A 65 -4.70 -10.60 -2.07
N TYR A 66 -5.07 -10.01 -0.93
CA TYR A 66 -6.47 -9.74 -0.59
C TYR A 66 -7.17 -8.86 -1.64
N LEU A 67 -6.50 -7.82 -2.13
CA LEU A 67 -7.04 -6.94 -3.16
C LEU A 67 -7.15 -7.64 -4.53
N VAL A 68 -6.21 -8.55 -4.86
CA VAL A 68 -6.28 -9.38 -6.06
C VAL A 68 -7.51 -10.30 -6.00
N ASP A 69 -7.66 -11.00 -4.87
CA ASP A 69 -8.68 -12.05 -4.71
C ASP A 69 -10.10 -11.49 -4.56
N ASN A 70 -10.27 -10.39 -3.83
CA ASN A 70 -11.60 -9.86 -3.47
C ASN A 70 -12.02 -8.62 -4.27
N HIS A 71 -11.06 -7.83 -4.73
CA HIS A 71 -11.33 -6.54 -5.38
C HIS A 71 -10.86 -6.49 -6.84
N GLY A 72 -10.28 -7.57 -7.37
CA GLY A 72 -9.88 -7.66 -8.77
C GLY A 72 -8.68 -6.77 -9.13
N LEU A 73 -7.78 -6.51 -8.18
CA LEU A 73 -6.54 -5.79 -8.46
C LEU A 73 -5.68 -6.58 -9.47
N THR A 74 -5.36 -5.97 -10.61
CA THR A 74 -4.53 -6.60 -11.67
C THR A 74 -3.06 -6.19 -11.61
N ALA A 75 -2.69 -5.30 -10.68
CA ALA A 75 -1.33 -4.78 -10.58
C ALA A 75 -0.37 -5.87 -10.07
N ALA A 76 0.83 -5.92 -10.64
CA ALA A 76 1.91 -6.75 -10.11
C ALA A 76 2.30 -6.29 -8.69
N TYR A 77 2.77 -7.24 -7.87
CA TYR A 77 3.15 -6.95 -6.49
C TYR A 77 4.24 -5.87 -6.37
N SER A 78 5.22 -5.84 -7.29
CA SER A 78 6.27 -4.81 -7.29
C SER A 78 5.71 -3.40 -7.49
N THR A 79 4.75 -3.25 -8.41
CA THR A 79 4.02 -1.99 -8.64
C THR A 79 3.22 -1.59 -7.41
N PHE A 80 2.51 -2.54 -6.80
CA PHE A 80 1.77 -2.30 -5.56
C PHE A 80 2.67 -1.89 -4.39
N ARG A 81 3.79 -2.58 -4.20
CA ARG A 81 4.77 -2.24 -3.17
C ARG A 81 5.33 -0.83 -3.37
N GLY A 82 5.67 -0.47 -4.61
CA GLY A 82 6.12 0.89 -4.95
C GLY A 82 5.05 1.94 -4.69
N TYR A 83 3.79 1.62 -4.97
CA TYR A 83 2.64 2.49 -4.70
C TYR A 83 2.48 2.78 -3.21
N ILE A 84 2.48 1.74 -2.36
CA ILE A 84 2.40 1.89 -0.91
C ILE A 84 3.56 2.73 -0.37
N LEU A 85 4.79 2.53 -0.87
CA LEU A 85 5.96 3.31 -0.46
C LEU A 85 5.85 4.80 -0.83
N LYS A 86 5.17 5.13 -1.93
CA LYS A 86 4.99 6.51 -2.40
C LYS A 86 4.00 7.29 -1.54
N ILE A 87 3.05 6.61 -0.88
CA ILE A 87 1.99 7.23 -0.11
C ILE A 87 2.34 7.14 1.39
N PRO A 88 2.71 8.26 2.04
CA PRO A 88 3.17 8.24 3.43
C PRO A 88 2.13 7.67 4.41
N VAL A 89 0.84 7.89 4.16
CA VAL A 89 -0.25 7.38 5.00
C VAL A 89 -0.21 5.85 5.06
N PHE A 90 -0.17 5.18 3.91
CA PHE A 90 -0.11 3.72 3.85
C PHE A 90 1.23 3.19 4.33
N GLN A 91 2.32 3.86 3.99
CA GLN A 91 3.64 3.47 4.45
C GLN A 91 3.76 3.53 5.97
N SER A 92 3.17 4.56 6.59
CA SER A 92 3.17 4.73 8.05
C SER A 92 2.51 3.57 8.76
N TYR A 93 1.45 2.98 8.20
CA TYR A 93 0.76 1.81 8.76
C TYR A 93 1.71 0.61 8.90
N PHE A 94 2.48 0.30 7.86
CA PHE A 94 3.40 -0.84 7.86
C PHE A 94 4.73 -0.58 8.60
N ASP A 95 5.05 0.69 8.84
CA ASP A 95 6.23 1.08 9.62
C ASP A 95 5.95 1.06 11.12
N ARG A 96 4.67 1.11 11.54
CA ARG A 96 4.29 0.80 12.92
C ARG A 96 4.82 -0.60 13.19
N LYS A 97 5.67 -0.74 14.20
CA LYS A 97 6.17 -2.04 14.61
C LYS A 97 4.95 -2.84 15.07
N HIS A 98 4.40 -3.65 14.17
CA HIS A 98 3.51 -4.71 14.54
C HIS A 98 4.38 -5.67 15.35
N THR A 99 4.46 -5.43 16.66
CA THR A 99 4.87 -6.47 17.57
C THR A 99 3.88 -7.57 17.32
N SER A 100 4.27 -8.58 16.53
CA SER A 100 3.58 -9.86 16.51
C SER A 100 3.29 -10.14 17.99
N PRO A 101 2.04 -10.40 18.41
CA PRO A 101 1.79 -10.80 19.78
C PRO A 101 2.80 -11.90 20.02
N SER A 102 3.76 -11.64 20.91
CA SER A 102 4.87 -12.55 21.13
C SER A 102 4.17 -13.84 21.49
N THR A 103 4.18 -14.79 20.56
CA THR A 103 3.84 -16.16 20.88
C THR A 103 4.92 -16.49 21.88
N GLN A 104 4.64 -16.30 23.17
CA GLN A 104 5.37 -16.93 24.23
C GLN A 104 5.35 -18.38 23.79
N HIS A 105 6.47 -18.84 23.23
CA HIS A 105 6.63 -20.21 22.84
C HIS A 105 6.34 -20.96 24.13
N THR A 106 5.16 -21.56 24.22
CA THR A 106 4.82 -22.47 25.31
C THR A 106 5.85 -23.56 25.16
N ILE A 107 6.86 -23.52 26.04
CA ILE A 107 7.91 -24.52 26.13
C ILE A 107 7.17 -25.85 26.26
N ARG A 108 7.24 -26.69 25.23
CA ARG A 108 6.66 -28.03 25.30
C ARG A 108 7.51 -28.80 26.29
N PHE A 109 6.97 -29.08 27.46
CA PHE A 109 7.55 -30.02 28.41
C PHE A 109 6.99 -31.40 28.08
N GLU A 110 7.86 -32.39 27.92
CA GLU A 110 7.46 -33.79 27.74
C GLU A 110 7.06 -34.32 29.11
N THR A 111 5.76 -34.36 29.38
CA THR A 111 5.22 -34.99 30.59
C THR A 111 5.03 -36.49 30.36
N ALA A 112 5.28 -37.31 31.39
CA ALA A 112 5.05 -38.75 31.33
C ALA A 112 3.56 -39.08 31.00
N PRO A 113 3.30 -40.18 30.28
CA PRO A 113 1.94 -40.59 29.96
C PRO A 113 1.12 -40.78 31.25
N ALA A 114 -0.11 -40.23 31.25
CA ALA A 114 -1.09 -40.18 32.35
C ALA A 114 -1.00 -39.02 33.37
N GLU A 115 -0.09 -38.05 33.22
CA GLU A 115 -0.08 -36.84 34.08
C GLU A 115 -0.98 -35.69 33.58
N GLN A 116 -1.43 -35.71 32.32
CA GLN A 116 -2.39 -34.74 31.79
C GLN A 116 -3.55 -35.46 31.09
N ALA A 117 -4.78 -35.11 31.48
CA ALA A 117 -6.01 -35.54 30.82
C ALA A 117 -6.59 -34.37 30.02
N GLN A 118 -6.85 -34.59 28.74
CA GLN A 118 -7.51 -33.61 27.87
C GLN A 118 -9.02 -33.86 27.95
N VAL A 119 -9.76 -32.97 28.64
CA VAL A 119 -11.23 -33.05 28.68
C VAL A 119 -11.78 -32.32 27.48
N ASP A 120 -12.22 -33.06 26.47
CA ASP A 120 -12.95 -32.54 25.31
C ASP A 120 -14.41 -32.29 25.72
N TRP A 121 -14.82 -31.02 25.78
CA TRP A 121 -16.20 -30.68 26.06
C TRP A 121 -17.01 -30.78 24.76
N LYS A 122 -17.62 -31.95 24.53
CA LYS A 122 -18.74 -32.06 23.59
C LYS A 122 -20.04 -31.81 24.35
N GLU A 123 -20.78 -30.79 23.94
CA GLU A 123 -21.99 -30.34 24.62
C GLU A 123 -23.07 -31.44 24.78
N ASN A 124 -23.49 -31.59 26.05
CA ASN A 124 -24.81 -31.88 26.62
C ASN A 124 -25.77 -32.87 25.92
N ILE A 125 -25.71 -34.15 26.29
CA ILE A 125 -26.74 -35.15 25.97
C ILE A 125 -27.73 -35.23 27.13
N LYS A 126 -28.98 -34.83 26.89
CA LYS A 126 -30.09 -35.12 27.81
C LYS A 126 -30.57 -36.55 27.55
N PHE A 127 -30.39 -37.43 28.51
CA PHE A 127 -31.05 -38.74 28.50
C PHE A 127 -32.50 -38.54 28.96
N LEU A 128 -33.45 -38.87 28.09
CA LEU A 128 -34.84 -39.12 28.50
C LEU A 128 -34.94 -40.62 28.83
N LEU A 129 -35.39 -40.91 30.05
CA LEU A 129 -35.73 -42.26 30.54
C LEU A 129 -36.99 -42.79 29.86
#